data_AF-A0A661ZNN0-F1
#
_entry.id   AF-A0A661ZNN0-F1
#
_cell.length_a   1.000
_cell.length_b   1.000
_cell.length_c   1.000
_cell.angle_alpha   90.00
_cell.angle_beta   90.00
_cell.angle_gamma   90.00
#
_symmetry.space_group_name_H-M   'P 1'
#
loop_
_entity.id
_entity.type
_entity.pdbx_description
1 polymer ?
#
loop_
_entity_poly.entity_id
_entity_poly.type
_entity_poly.pdbx_seq_one_letter_code
_entity_poly.pdbx_strand_id
1 'polypeptide(L)'
;MTFGIMYNLEAQFGTAEECTNCLSTKPTGSGASAVGLQTKATGDYSFAGGKYSTAPGPYSFSFGLSDTASNEASVALGYQSAATGIAAFATGYASKAYGGYSTAIGVEAHAIGYRSMSIGSYTIANATDAFAFGAQIKATNSSSFVIGTGAGLNYLENNIENTLKIGFGSTKHTLFVSTATATDKTGKIGIGDVSWPEEKLHIKSDIDEDASIYLQASNTNRYGKIYFSDKNHIISAKPNGNIKFETETGQGFEFSNGNVGIGTSNPTDTLDVDGTIRVRDNARFDGNVGIGTTIHNTTFHIETDQPSMQLRSLTQNDYNGLFINHSVGGGQFEWFVGTPEGDAGKFMIASQVTDTHQETTADIANAGFVIELIEGATDDKWKVGIGTSDFQEGYILTIAGKVIAEEVRIEHPDQWYDFVFDEGYDLPKLTDLDSYIKQNKHLPDVPTAKEVAENGYELGKMNGILLKKVEELTLYVIEQQKMMEQQRQAIRDQQGDIEELKEKIDSLQ
;
A
#
# COMPACT_ATOMS: atom_id res chain seq x y z
N MET A 1 -64.89 -76.25 23.26
CA MET A 1 -63.81 -75.59 24.04
C MET A 1 -62.96 -76.74 24.58
N THR A 2 -61.72 -76.96 24.14
CA THR A 2 -60.58 -76.03 24.15
C THR A 2 -59.52 -76.47 23.12
N PHE A 3 -59.02 -75.47 22.38
CA PHE A 3 -57.82 -75.33 21.54
C PHE A 3 -56.98 -76.53 21.09
N GLY A 4 -56.82 -76.61 19.76
CA GLY A 4 -55.77 -77.36 19.09
C GLY A 4 -54.44 -76.62 19.02
N ILE A 5 -53.38 -77.41 18.88
CA ILE A 5 -52.08 -76.99 18.36
C ILE A 5 -51.78 -77.99 17.24
N MET A 6 -51.74 -77.48 16.01
CA MET A 6 -51.50 -78.22 14.78
C MET A 6 -50.14 -77.81 14.19
N TYR A 7 -49.42 -78.82 13.71
CA TYR A 7 -48.40 -78.84 12.64
C TYR A 7 -46.95 -78.41 12.91
N ASN A 8 -46.09 -79.43 13.00
CA ASN A 8 -45.00 -79.77 12.07
C ASN A 8 -44.12 -78.63 11.53
N LEU A 9 -42.90 -78.55 12.07
CA LEU A 9 -41.72 -78.15 11.31
C LEU A 9 -40.70 -79.30 11.36
N GLU A 10 -41.06 -80.43 10.76
CA GLU A 10 -40.07 -81.43 10.37
C GLU A 10 -39.41 -80.92 9.08
N ALA A 11 -38.15 -80.51 9.17
CA ALA A 11 -37.32 -80.42 7.98
C ALA A 11 -37.21 -81.84 7.39
N GLN A 12 -37.97 -82.14 6.33
CA GLN A 12 -37.91 -83.42 5.64
C GLN A 12 -36.52 -83.61 5.02
N PHE A 13 -35.63 -84.27 5.75
CA PHE A 13 -34.44 -84.92 5.22
C PHE A 13 -34.84 -86.33 4.73
N GLY A 14 -35.71 -86.39 3.74
CA GLY A 14 -36.16 -87.64 3.13
C GLY A 14 -35.26 -88.05 1.98
N THR A 15 -34.92 -89.34 1.90
CA THR A 15 -34.46 -89.97 0.66
C THR A 15 -35.48 -89.69 -0.46
N ALA A 16 -35.01 -89.56 -1.70
CA ALA A 16 -35.65 -88.94 -2.86
C ALA A 16 -37.12 -89.33 -3.24
N GLU A 17 -37.79 -90.24 -2.52
CA GLU A 17 -39.16 -90.71 -2.83
C GLU A 17 -40.29 -89.92 -2.17
N GLU A 18 -40.07 -89.16 -1.09
CA GLU A 18 -41.17 -88.49 -0.35
C GLU A 18 -41.28 -86.97 -0.57
N CYS A 19 -40.43 -86.38 -1.42
CA CYS A 19 -40.55 -84.95 -1.69
C CYS A 19 -41.43 -84.69 -2.92
N THR A 20 -42.72 -84.48 -2.68
CA THR A 20 -43.76 -84.22 -3.71
C THR A 20 -43.49 -82.96 -4.56
N ASN A 21 -42.58 -82.07 -4.13
CA ASN A 21 -42.17 -80.84 -4.83
C ASN A 21 -40.65 -80.74 -5.12
N CYS A 22 -39.85 -81.79 -4.91
CA CYS A 22 -38.41 -81.78 -5.21
C CYS A 22 -38.10 -82.26 -6.64
N LEU A 23 -38.95 -81.91 -7.60
CA LEU A 23 -38.73 -82.27 -9.00
C LEU A 23 -37.33 -81.78 -9.43
N SER A 24 -36.46 -82.74 -9.79
CA SER A 24 -35.08 -82.52 -10.26
C SER A 24 -34.10 -81.80 -9.32
N THR A 25 -34.22 -81.95 -7.99
CA THR A 25 -33.13 -81.59 -7.07
C THR A 25 -31.94 -82.55 -7.22
N LYS A 26 -30.71 -82.00 -7.23
CA LYS A 26 -29.49 -82.79 -7.51
C LYS A 26 -28.33 -82.42 -6.57
N PRO A 27 -28.24 -83.04 -5.38
CA PRO A 27 -27.02 -83.04 -4.58
C PRO A 27 -26.07 -84.13 -5.09
N THR A 28 -25.05 -83.77 -5.88
CA THR A 28 -24.10 -84.76 -6.45
C THR A 28 -22.67 -84.63 -5.92
N GLY A 29 -22.34 -83.53 -5.24
CA GLY A 29 -21.03 -83.37 -4.59
C GLY A 29 -20.94 -84.15 -3.28
N SER A 30 -19.71 -84.51 -2.88
CA SER A 30 -19.46 -85.19 -1.60
C SER A 30 -19.88 -84.28 -0.44
N GLY A 31 -20.80 -84.72 0.42
CA GLY A 31 -21.31 -83.91 1.54
C GLY A 31 -22.22 -82.75 1.15
N ALA A 32 -22.68 -82.68 -0.11
CA ALA A 32 -23.56 -81.63 -0.59
C ALA A 32 -25.01 -81.77 -0.09
N SER A 33 -25.71 -80.65 0.08
CA SER A 33 -27.12 -80.60 0.47
C SER A 33 -27.93 -79.75 -0.49
N ALA A 34 -29.06 -80.26 -0.98
CA ALA A 34 -29.95 -79.53 -1.89
C ALA A 34 -31.40 -79.59 -1.38
N VAL A 35 -32.07 -78.43 -1.28
CA VAL A 35 -33.44 -78.32 -0.75
C VAL A 35 -34.30 -77.42 -1.66
N GLY A 36 -35.49 -77.87 -2.04
CA GLY A 36 -36.46 -77.07 -2.81
C GLY A 36 -36.73 -77.59 -4.23
N LEU A 37 -37.00 -76.71 -5.20
CA LEU A 37 -37.44 -77.09 -6.56
C LEU A 37 -36.33 -76.86 -7.59
N GLN A 38 -35.93 -77.92 -8.31
CA GLN A 38 -34.90 -77.87 -9.38
C GLN A 38 -33.57 -77.25 -8.92
N THR A 39 -33.18 -77.43 -7.65
CA THR A 39 -31.90 -76.97 -7.10
C THR A 39 -30.76 -77.94 -7.40
N LYS A 40 -29.53 -77.44 -7.56
CA LYS A 40 -28.35 -78.26 -7.92
C LYS A 40 -27.15 -77.93 -7.02
N ALA A 41 -26.85 -78.80 -6.07
CA ALA A 41 -25.65 -78.71 -5.23
C ALA A 41 -24.63 -79.74 -5.72
N THR A 42 -23.80 -79.38 -6.69
CA THR A 42 -22.90 -80.34 -7.36
C THR A 42 -21.46 -80.25 -6.91
N GLY A 43 -21.08 -79.20 -6.16
CA GLY A 43 -19.75 -79.10 -5.57
C GLY A 43 -19.63 -79.84 -4.23
N ASP A 44 -18.43 -80.28 -3.87
CA ASP A 44 -18.19 -80.92 -2.58
C ASP A 44 -18.49 -79.96 -1.42
N TYR A 45 -19.19 -80.43 -0.38
CA TYR A 45 -19.63 -79.66 0.78
C TYR A 45 -20.47 -78.42 0.43
N SER A 46 -21.13 -78.41 -0.74
CA SER A 46 -21.97 -77.29 -1.18
C SER A 46 -23.40 -77.36 -0.63
N PHE A 47 -24.09 -76.22 -0.64
CA PHE A 47 -25.50 -76.12 -0.29
C PHE A 47 -26.28 -75.35 -1.36
N ALA A 48 -27.40 -75.90 -1.86
CA ALA A 48 -28.30 -75.22 -2.79
C ALA A 48 -29.77 -75.29 -2.32
N GLY A 49 -30.33 -74.16 -1.89
CA GLY A 49 -31.69 -74.05 -1.38
C GLY A 49 -32.62 -73.12 -2.18
N GLY A 50 -33.91 -73.41 -2.19
CA GLY A 50 -34.95 -72.57 -2.80
C GLY A 50 -35.47 -73.10 -4.15
N LYS A 51 -35.52 -72.27 -5.20
CA LYS A 51 -36.02 -72.67 -6.53
C LYS A 51 -35.03 -72.28 -7.61
N TYR A 52 -34.63 -73.22 -8.47
CA TYR A 52 -33.62 -73.03 -9.53
C TYR A 52 -32.21 -72.63 -9.06
N SER A 53 -31.93 -72.64 -7.76
CA SER A 53 -30.63 -72.26 -7.21
C SER A 53 -29.56 -73.31 -7.47
N THR A 54 -28.34 -72.88 -7.76
CA THR A 54 -27.22 -73.77 -8.11
C THR A 54 -25.96 -73.44 -7.33
N ALA A 55 -25.28 -74.45 -6.81
CA ALA A 55 -24.04 -74.37 -6.07
C ALA A 55 -23.04 -75.44 -6.59
N PRO A 56 -22.42 -75.23 -7.77
CA PRO A 56 -21.49 -76.20 -8.34
C PRO A 56 -20.05 -76.09 -7.82
N GLY A 57 -19.70 -75.00 -7.13
CA GLY A 57 -18.37 -74.81 -6.54
C GLY A 57 -18.17 -75.61 -5.24
N PRO A 58 -16.96 -76.09 -4.93
CA PRO A 58 -16.67 -76.67 -3.61
C PRO A 58 -16.92 -75.67 -2.48
N TYR A 59 -17.51 -76.09 -1.37
CA TYR A 59 -17.89 -75.26 -0.22
C TYR A 59 -18.84 -74.09 -0.55
N SER A 60 -19.48 -74.09 -1.72
CA SER A 60 -20.31 -72.96 -2.14
C SER A 60 -21.73 -73.03 -1.55
N PHE A 61 -22.36 -71.88 -1.35
CA PHE A 61 -23.67 -71.74 -0.73
C PHE A 61 -24.59 -70.91 -1.62
N SER A 62 -25.71 -71.48 -2.06
CA SER A 62 -26.73 -70.77 -2.84
C SER A 62 -28.10 -70.93 -2.17
N PHE A 63 -28.81 -69.83 -1.90
CA PHE A 63 -30.15 -69.88 -1.32
C PHE A 63 -31.07 -68.76 -1.79
N GLY A 64 -32.16 -69.12 -2.46
CA GLY A 64 -33.13 -68.17 -2.99
C GLY A 64 -33.81 -68.64 -4.27
N LEU A 65 -34.04 -67.74 -5.22
CA LEU A 65 -34.71 -68.02 -6.50
C LEU A 65 -33.77 -67.70 -7.67
N SER A 66 -33.36 -68.74 -8.40
CA SER A 66 -32.44 -68.67 -9.54
C SER A 66 -31.05 -68.13 -9.18
N ASP A 67 -30.60 -68.36 -7.96
CA ASP A 67 -29.26 -67.96 -7.51
C ASP A 67 -28.17 -68.92 -8.01
N THR A 68 -26.93 -68.45 -8.14
CA THR A 68 -25.81 -69.26 -8.65
C THR A 68 -24.51 -68.97 -7.89
N ALA A 69 -23.98 -69.96 -7.18
CA ALA A 69 -22.70 -69.92 -6.47
C ALA A 69 -21.67 -70.85 -7.14
N SER A 70 -21.00 -70.35 -8.19
CA SER A 70 -20.31 -71.20 -9.17
C SER A 70 -18.90 -71.67 -8.80
N ASN A 71 -18.23 -71.01 -7.85
CA ASN A 71 -16.81 -71.22 -7.58
C ASN A 71 -16.56 -71.57 -6.12
N GLU A 72 -15.31 -71.95 -5.81
CA GLU A 72 -14.91 -72.37 -4.47
C GLU A 72 -15.29 -71.32 -3.41
N ALA A 73 -15.93 -71.75 -2.33
CA ALA A 73 -16.36 -70.93 -1.20
C ALA A 73 -17.23 -69.72 -1.56
N SER A 74 -17.88 -69.71 -2.74
CA SER A 74 -18.74 -68.60 -3.15
C SER A 74 -20.14 -68.68 -2.52
N VAL A 75 -20.77 -67.53 -2.27
CA VAL A 75 -22.05 -67.42 -1.57
C VAL A 75 -23.01 -66.55 -2.37
N ALA A 76 -24.16 -67.08 -2.78
CA ALA A 76 -25.20 -66.37 -3.52
C ALA A 76 -26.56 -66.47 -2.80
N LEU A 77 -27.15 -65.32 -2.44
CA LEU A 77 -28.39 -65.24 -1.65
C LEU A 77 -29.40 -64.26 -2.25
N GLY A 78 -30.65 -64.67 -2.51
CA GLY A 78 -31.74 -63.76 -2.86
C GLY A 78 -32.53 -64.15 -4.11
N TYR A 79 -32.54 -63.26 -5.11
CA TYR A 79 -33.26 -63.49 -6.37
C TYR A 79 -32.34 -63.16 -7.55
N GLN A 80 -32.03 -64.14 -8.38
CA GLN A 80 -31.10 -64.01 -9.51
C GLN A 80 -29.71 -63.51 -9.13
N SER A 81 -29.26 -63.76 -7.89
CA SER A 81 -27.93 -63.39 -7.43
C SER A 81 -26.88 -64.40 -7.93
N ALA A 82 -25.70 -63.91 -8.32
CA ALA A 82 -24.64 -64.72 -8.90
C ALA A 82 -23.28 -64.41 -8.25
N ALA A 83 -22.74 -65.37 -7.51
CA ALA A 83 -21.38 -65.34 -6.96
C ALA A 83 -20.50 -66.32 -7.76
N THR A 84 -19.87 -65.81 -8.81
CA THR A 84 -19.08 -66.62 -9.74
C THR A 84 -17.57 -66.43 -9.58
N GLY A 85 -17.10 -65.54 -8.70
CA GLY A 85 -15.70 -65.50 -8.29
C GLY A 85 -15.38 -66.52 -7.19
N ILE A 86 -14.11 -66.89 -7.04
CA ILE A 86 -13.62 -67.66 -5.88
C ILE A 86 -13.84 -66.83 -4.62
N ALA A 87 -14.39 -67.42 -3.55
CA ALA A 87 -14.71 -66.75 -2.29
C ALA A 87 -15.54 -65.46 -2.47
N ALA A 88 -16.33 -65.37 -3.55
CA ALA A 88 -17.18 -64.22 -3.83
C ALA A 88 -18.49 -64.28 -3.04
N PHE A 89 -19.03 -63.13 -2.66
CA PHE A 89 -20.29 -63.01 -1.92
C PHE A 89 -21.26 -62.12 -2.68
N ALA A 90 -22.44 -62.64 -3.04
CA ALA A 90 -23.49 -61.90 -3.73
C ALA A 90 -24.82 -62.05 -2.96
N THR A 91 -25.44 -60.94 -2.56
CA THR A 91 -26.78 -60.96 -1.95
C THR A 91 -27.69 -59.85 -2.47
N GLY A 92 -28.97 -60.17 -2.68
CA GLY A 92 -30.01 -59.21 -3.08
C GLY A 92 -30.75 -59.60 -4.37
N TYR A 93 -31.23 -58.61 -5.12
CA TYR A 93 -31.92 -58.79 -6.40
C TYR A 93 -30.92 -58.57 -7.54
N ALA A 94 -30.71 -59.58 -8.38
CA ALA A 94 -29.80 -59.53 -9.53
C ALA A 94 -28.36 -59.08 -9.18
N SER A 95 -27.92 -59.31 -7.94
CA SER A 95 -26.58 -58.95 -7.48
C SER A 95 -25.52 -59.90 -8.04
N LYS A 96 -24.36 -59.40 -8.47
CA LYS A 96 -23.35 -60.17 -9.19
C LYS A 96 -21.95 -59.90 -8.64
N ALA A 97 -21.35 -60.92 -8.02
CA ALA A 97 -19.96 -60.92 -7.58
C ALA A 97 -19.13 -61.82 -8.50
N TYR A 98 -18.51 -61.21 -9.52
CA TYR A 98 -17.76 -61.91 -10.56
C TYR A 98 -16.26 -62.04 -10.25
N GLY A 99 -15.68 -61.07 -9.55
CA GLY A 99 -14.27 -61.09 -9.18
C GLY A 99 -13.96 -62.08 -8.05
N GLY A 100 -12.74 -62.62 -8.02
CA GLY A 100 -12.28 -63.39 -6.86
C GLY A 100 -12.24 -62.50 -5.61
N TYR A 101 -12.70 -63.02 -4.48
CA TYR A 101 -12.86 -62.31 -3.21
C TYR A 101 -13.74 -61.05 -3.30
N SER A 102 -14.62 -60.94 -4.30
CA SER A 102 -15.47 -59.78 -4.47
C SER A 102 -16.77 -59.87 -3.67
N THR A 103 -17.37 -58.71 -3.36
CA THR A 103 -18.60 -58.62 -2.56
C THR A 103 -19.62 -57.74 -3.25
N ALA A 104 -20.80 -58.29 -3.57
CA ALA A 104 -21.93 -57.58 -4.15
C ALA A 104 -23.15 -57.65 -3.21
N ILE A 105 -23.68 -56.50 -2.78
CA ILE A 105 -24.80 -56.44 -1.83
C ILE A 105 -25.81 -55.41 -2.33
N GLY A 106 -27.02 -55.84 -2.70
CA GLY A 106 -28.14 -54.96 -3.02
C GLY A 106 -28.84 -55.28 -4.34
N VAL A 107 -29.42 -54.28 -4.99
CA VAL A 107 -30.21 -54.42 -6.23
C VAL A 107 -29.30 -54.10 -7.41
N GLU A 108 -29.10 -55.05 -8.32
CA GLU A 108 -28.22 -54.87 -9.49
C GLU A 108 -26.81 -54.38 -9.08
N ALA A 109 -26.32 -54.80 -7.92
CA ALA A 109 -24.97 -54.51 -7.44
C ALA A 109 -23.97 -55.46 -8.14
N HIS A 110 -22.99 -54.91 -8.86
CA HIS A 110 -22.00 -55.66 -9.62
C HIS A 110 -20.58 -55.43 -9.07
N ALA A 111 -19.97 -56.46 -8.48
CA ALA A 111 -18.58 -56.48 -8.03
C ALA A 111 -17.74 -57.35 -8.97
N ILE A 112 -17.19 -56.72 -10.01
CA ILE A 112 -16.61 -57.38 -11.19
C ILE A 112 -15.11 -57.65 -11.01
N GLY A 113 -14.36 -56.70 -10.45
CA GLY A 113 -12.91 -56.82 -10.29
C GLY A 113 -12.47 -57.70 -9.11
N TYR A 114 -11.21 -58.13 -9.12
CA TYR A 114 -10.62 -58.89 -8.01
C TYR A 114 -10.62 -58.07 -6.71
N ARG A 115 -11.06 -58.64 -5.59
CA ARG A 115 -11.25 -57.95 -4.29
C ARG A 115 -12.12 -56.69 -4.35
N SER A 116 -12.96 -56.56 -5.37
CA SER A 116 -13.85 -55.40 -5.52
C SER A 116 -15.08 -55.52 -4.62
N MET A 117 -15.66 -54.38 -4.25
CA MET A 117 -16.87 -54.33 -3.44
C MET A 117 -17.90 -53.38 -4.05
N SER A 118 -19.13 -53.86 -4.18
CA SER A 118 -20.26 -53.11 -4.73
C SER A 118 -21.46 -53.25 -3.81
N ILE A 119 -21.87 -52.15 -3.18
CA ILE A 119 -22.91 -52.16 -2.14
C ILE A 119 -23.94 -51.07 -2.43
N GLY A 120 -25.18 -51.47 -2.66
CA GLY A 120 -26.33 -50.59 -2.85
C GLY A 120 -27.13 -50.92 -4.11
N SER A 121 -27.67 -49.90 -4.78
CA SER A 121 -28.60 -50.07 -5.91
C SER A 121 -27.97 -49.58 -7.21
N TYR A 122 -27.85 -50.44 -8.22
CA TYR A 122 -27.18 -50.12 -9.48
C TYR A 122 -25.75 -49.61 -9.25
N THR A 123 -24.98 -50.35 -8.44
CA THR A 123 -23.58 -50.04 -8.13
C THR A 123 -22.67 -50.95 -8.94
N ILE A 124 -21.55 -50.42 -9.45
CA ILE A 124 -20.61 -51.19 -10.27
C ILE A 124 -19.17 -50.94 -9.82
N ALA A 125 -18.49 -51.97 -9.36
CA ALA A 125 -17.05 -51.96 -9.05
C ALA A 125 -16.31 -52.82 -10.08
N ASN A 126 -15.75 -52.19 -11.11
CA ASN A 126 -15.29 -52.86 -12.34
C ASN A 126 -13.85 -53.38 -12.27
N ALA A 127 -13.02 -52.79 -11.41
CA ALA A 127 -11.59 -53.01 -11.38
C ALA A 127 -11.10 -53.64 -10.06
N THR A 128 -9.84 -54.06 -10.04
CA THR A 128 -9.21 -54.64 -8.85
C THR A 128 -9.22 -53.65 -7.70
N ASP A 129 -9.59 -54.09 -6.50
CA ASP A 129 -9.70 -53.27 -5.29
C ASP A 129 -10.65 -52.06 -5.43
N ALA A 130 -11.52 -52.04 -6.45
CA ALA A 130 -12.50 -50.97 -6.64
C ALA A 130 -13.63 -51.07 -5.62
N PHE A 131 -14.13 -49.93 -5.15
CA PHE A 131 -15.18 -49.85 -4.14
C PHE A 131 -16.28 -48.88 -4.57
N ALA A 132 -17.52 -49.37 -4.62
CA ALA A 132 -18.70 -48.57 -4.95
C ALA A 132 -19.77 -48.74 -3.86
N PHE A 133 -20.10 -47.67 -3.14
CA PHE A 133 -21.13 -47.67 -2.09
C PHE A 133 -22.19 -46.57 -2.29
N GLY A 134 -23.44 -46.96 -2.53
CA GLY A 134 -24.56 -46.03 -2.71
C GLY A 134 -25.53 -46.41 -3.83
N ALA A 135 -25.90 -45.47 -4.71
CA ALA A 135 -26.86 -45.76 -5.79
C ALA A 135 -26.51 -45.08 -7.11
N GLN A 136 -26.58 -45.81 -8.23
CA GLN A 136 -26.21 -45.30 -9.55
C GLN A 136 -24.77 -44.72 -9.56
N ILE A 137 -23.80 -45.54 -9.16
CA ILE A 137 -22.39 -45.13 -9.07
C ILE A 137 -21.45 -46.22 -9.61
N LYS A 138 -20.28 -45.80 -10.08
CA LYS A 138 -19.34 -46.69 -10.75
C LYS A 138 -17.89 -46.40 -10.37
N ALA A 139 -17.17 -47.42 -9.93
CA ALA A 139 -15.71 -47.39 -9.77
C ALA A 139 -15.08 -48.20 -10.90
N THR A 140 -14.38 -47.54 -11.84
CA THR A 140 -13.89 -48.19 -13.07
C THR A 140 -12.41 -48.49 -13.13
N ASN A 141 -11.60 -47.94 -12.22
CA ASN A 141 -10.15 -48.11 -12.21
C ASN A 141 -9.65 -48.74 -10.91
N SER A 142 -8.44 -49.30 -10.95
CA SER A 142 -7.87 -50.01 -9.81
C SER A 142 -7.80 -49.13 -8.58
N SER A 143 -8.22 -49.67 -7.43
CA SER A 143 -8.27 -48.93 -6.17
C SER A 143 -9.03 -47.60 -6.27
N SER A 144 -10.01 -47.47 -7.18
CA SER A 144 -10.89 -46.31 -7.24
C SER A 144 -12.09 -46.50 -6.33
N PHE A 145 -12.38 -45.49 -5.52
CA PHE A 145 -13.47 -45.50 -4.55
C PHE A 145 -14.51 -44.46 -4.94
N VAL A 146 -15.78 -44.83 -4.93
CA VAL A 146 -16.90 -43.92 -5.14
C VAL A 146 -17.98 -44.14 -4.10
N ILE A 147 -18.45 -43.04 -3.50
CA ILE A 147 -19.49 -43.05 -2.47
C ILE A 147 -20.56 -42.01 -2.81
N GLY A 148 -21.82 -42.42 -2.73
CA GLY A 148 -22.97 -41.53 -2.78
C GLY A 148 -23.97 -41.88 -3.88
N THR A 149 -24.53 -40.89 -4.56
CA THR A 149 -25.62 -41.12 -5.53
C THR A 149 -25.42 -40.36 -6.84
N GLY A 150 -25.67 -41.06 -7.96
CA GLY A 150 -25.73 -40.46 -9.29
C GLY A 150 -26.97 -39.56 -9.49
N ALA A 151 -27.10 -39.01 -10.70
CA ALA A 151 -28.21 -38.13 -11.09
C ALA A 151 -29.23 -38.88 -11.95
N GLY A 152 -30.36 -39.29 -11.36
CA GLY A 152 -31.38 -40.05 -12.06
C GLY A 152 -30.84 -41.42 -12.51
N LEU A 153 -30.71 -41.61 -13.83
CA LEU A 153 -30.13 -42.82 -14.44
C LEU A 153 -28.64 -42.66 -14.80
N ASN A 154 -28.03 -41.50 -14.51
CA ASN A 154 -26.64 -41.23 -14.82
C ASN A 154 -25.74 -41.56 -13.63
N TYR A 155 -24.65 -42.25 -13.90
CA TYR A 155 -23.70 -42.67 -12.88
C TYR A 155 -22.84 -41.52 -12.37
N LEU A 156 -22.61 -41.46 -11.06
CA LEU A 156 -21.39 -40.82 -10.54
C LEU A 156 -20.23 -41.81 -10.70
N GLU A 157 -19.23 -41.44 -11.51
CA GLU A 157 -18.13 -42.34 -11.87
C GLU A 157 -16.78 -41.88 -11.29
N ASN A 158 -16.10 -42.80 -10.60
CA ASN A 158 -14.68 -42.69 -10.33
C ASN A 158 -13.84 -43.57 -11.27
N ASN A 159 -13.32 -42.91 -12.29
CA ASN A 159 -12.45 -43.44 -13.33
C ASN A 159 -10.99 -43.04 -13.15
N ILE A 160 -10.53 -42.81 -11.92
CA ILE A 160 -9.14 -42.44 -11.62
C ILE A 160 -8.59 -43.45 -10.62
N GLU A 161 -7.46 -44.10 -10.93
CA GLU A 161 -6.88 -45.10 -10.02
C GLU A 161 -6.45 -44.46 -8.70
N ASN A 162 -6.47 -45.23 -7.61
CA ASN A 162 -5.95 -44.79 -6.31
C ASN A 162 -6.56 -43.46 -5.81
N THR A 163 -7.86 -43.25 -6.01
CA THR A 163 -8.58 -42.03 -5.61
C THR A 163 -9.92 -42.32 -4.96
N LEU A 164 -10.47 -41.30 -4.30
CA LEU A 164 -11.83 -41.31 -3.75
C LEU A 164 -12.66 -40.17 -4.35
N LYS A 165 -13.87 -40.47 -4.83
CA LYS A 165 -14.91 -39.49 -5.16
C LYS A 165 -16.11 -39.66 -4.24
N ILE A 166 -16.64 -38.55 -3.73
CA ILE A 166 -17.91 -38.51 -3.00
C ILE A 166 -18.82 -37.46 -3.63
N GLY A 167 -20.07 -37.82 -3.91
CA GLY A 167 -21.06 -36.90 -4.48
C GLY A 167 -22.48 -37.46 -4.38
N PHE A 168 -23.47 -36.59 -4.36
CA PHE A 168 -24.88 -36.98 -4.20
C PHE A 168 -25.75 -36.23 -5.20
N GLY A 169 -26.62 -36.97 -5.90
CA GLY A 169 -27.59 -36.41 -6.84
C GLY A 169 -26.99 -35.77 -8.09
N SER A 170 -25.73 -36.07 -8.42
CA SER A 170 -24.99 -35.44 -9.52
C SER A 170 -24.08 -36.45 -10.23
N THR A 171 -23.71 -36.17 -11.48
CA THR A 171 -22.62 -36.86 -12.18
C THR A 171 -21.24 -36.28 -11.85
N LYS A 172 -21.22 -35.09 -11.23
CA LYS A 172 -20.03 -34.43 -10.69
C LYS A 172 -19.86 -34.80 -9.21
N HIS A 173 -18.61 -34.94 -8.76
CA HIS A 173 -18.33 -35.18 -7.35
C HIS A 173 -18.26 -33.86 -6.57
N THR A 174 -18.70 -33.91 -5.31
CA THR A 174 -18.55 -32.80 -4.38
C THR A 174 -17.17 -32.82 -3.74
N LEU A 175 -16.65 -34.01 -3.39
CA LEU A 175 -15.34 -34.19 -2.75
C LEU A 175 -14.50 -35.19 -3.55
N PHE A 176 -13.23 -34.85 -3.72
CA PHE A 176 -12.23 -35.72 -4.31
C PHE A 176 -10.96 -35.77 -3.47
N VAL A 177 -10.38 -36.97 -3.34
CA VAL A 177 -9.07 -37.18 -2.74
C VAL A 177 -8.16 -37.83 -3.77
N SER A 178 -7.07 -37.14 -4.12
CA SER A 178 -6.10 -37.62 -5.09
C SER A 178 -5.11 -38.61 -4.48
N THR A 179 -4.43 -39.37 -5.34
CA THR A 179 -3.22 -40.10 -4.93
C THR A 179 -2.08 -39.13 -4.58
N ALA A 180 -1.10 -39.62 -3.82
CA ALA A 180 0.14 -38.89 -3.55
C ALA A 180 1.06 -38.91 -4.78
N THR A 181 1.80 -37.83 -5.01
CA THR A 181 2.70 -37.71 -6.18
C THR A 181 4.08 -38.35 -5.98
N ALA A 182 4.41 -38.76 -4.75
CA ALA A 182 5.66 -39.42 -4.41
C ALA A 182 5.52 -40.22 -3.10
N THR A 183 6.49 -41.11 -2.84
CA THR A 183 6.62 -41.84 -1.57
C THR A 183 6.67 -40.87 -0.39
N ASP A 184 6.00 -41.24 0.71
CA ASP A 184 5.87 -40.44 1.94
C ASP A 184 5.26 -39.04 1.75
N LYS A 185 4.51 -38.83 0.66
CA LYS A 185 3.67 -37.65 0.46
C LYS A 185 2.20 -37.99 0.66
N THR A 186 1.39 -36.98 0.91
CA THR A 186 -0.07 -37.09 0.95
C THR A 186 -0.69 -36.58 -0.35
N GLY A 187 -1.89 -37.06 -0.66
CA GLY A 187 -2.71 -36.54 -1.74
C GLY A 187 -3.17 -35.10 -1.53
N LYS A 188 -4.03 -34.63 -2.43
CA LYS A 188 -4.69 -33.33 -2.39
C LYS A 188 -6.21 -33.51 -2.33
N ILE A 189 -6.90 -32.48 -1.84
CA ILE A 189 -8.36 -32.47 -1.71
C ILE A 189 -8.95 -31.49 -2.73
N GLY A 190 -9.91 -31.96 -3.51
CA GLY A 190 -10.74 -31.13 -4.39
C GLY A 190 -12.17 -31.03 -3.85
N ILE A 191 -12.74 -29.83 -3.84
CA ILE A 191 -14.14 -29.57 -3.51
C ILE A 191 -14.81 -28.88 -4.70
N GLY A 192 -15.94 -29.41 -5.18
CA GLY A 192 -16.73 -28.87 -6.29
C GLY A 192 -16.18 -29.23 -7.68
N ASP A 193 -16.37 -30.47 -8.10
CA ASP A 193 -15.97 -30.99 -9.43
C ASP A 193 -14.49 -30.74 -9.81
N VAL A 194 -13.59 -30.96 -8.85
CA VAL A 194 -12.14 -30.89 -9.06
C VAL A 194 -11.55 -32.29 -9.02
N SER A 195 -11.25 -32.88 -10.18
CA SER A 195 -10.57 -34.20 -10.27
C SER A 195 -9.04 -34.11 -10.26
N TRP A 196 -8.48 -32.90 -10.40
CA TRP A 196 -7.04 -32.66 -10.42
C TRP A 196 -6.72 -31.40 -9.61
N PRO A 197 -6.67 -31.47 -8.27
CA PRO A 197 -6.38 -30.31 -7.44
C PRO A 197 -4.98 -29.75 -7.72
N GLU A 198 -4.90 -28.44 -7.93
CA GLU A 198 -3.62 -27.74 -8.16
C GLU A 198 -2.87 -27.53 -6.84
N GLU A 199 -3.60 -27.31 -5.74
CA GLU A 199 -3.08 -27.14 -4.39
C GLU A 199 -3.62 -28.18 -3.40
N LYS A 200 -3.08 -28.21 -2.18
CA LYS A 200 -3.48 -29.17 -1.14
C LYS A 200 -4.99 -29.17 -0.86
N LEU A 201 -5.61 -28.01 -0.94
CA LEU A 201 -7.06 -27.83 -0.95
C LEU A 201 -7.41 -26.93 -2.14
N HIS A 202 -8.18 -27.44 -3.08
CA HIS A 202 -8.72 -26.68 -4.22
C HIS A 202 -10.24 -26.69 -4.12
N ILE A 203 -10.84 -25.50 -3.96
CA ILE A 203 -12.30 -25.30 -3.96
C ILE A 203 -12.67 -24.60 -5.26
N LYS A 204 -13.59 -25.20 -6.02
CA LYS A 204 -14.13 -24.64 -7.26
C LYS A 204 -15.65 -24.60 -7.15
N SER A 205 -16.26 -23.49 -7.51
CA SER A 205 -17.71 -23.38 -7.59
C SER A 205 -18.23 -23.87 -8.94
N ASP A 206 -19.51 -24.25 -8.95
CA ASP A 206 -20.25 -24.41 -10.19
C ASP A 206 -20.60 -23.03 -10.79
N ILE A 207 -21.22 -23.04 -11.98
CA ILE A 207 -21.65 -21.81 -12.64
C ILE A 207 -22.67 -21.07 -11.77
N ASP A 208 -22.54 -19.75 -11.70
CA ASP A 208 -23.40 -18.86 -10.89
C ASP A 208 -23.35 -19.11 -9.36
N GLU A 209 -22.27 -19.74 -8.88
CA GLU A 209 -21.99 -19.94 -7.45
C GLU A 209 -20.62 -19.36 -7.06
N ASP A 210 -20.49 -18.91 -5.81
CA ASP A 210 -19.21 -18.44 -5.25
C ASP A 210 -18.43 -19.60 -4.62
N ALA A 211 -17.13 -19.70 -4.95
CA ALA A 211 -16.21 -20.62 -4.28
C ALA A 211 -15.87 -20.08 -2.87
N SER A 212 -16.76 -20.33 -1.92
CA SER A 212 -16.72 -19.71 -0.59
C SER A 212 -16.23 -20.62 0.52
N ILE A 213 -15.58 -20.03 1.54
CA ILE A 213 -15.29 -20.67 2.82
C ILE A 213 -15.99 -19.89 3.92
N TYR A 214 -16.92 -20.53 4.63
CA TYR A 214 -17.63 -19.93 5.76
C TYR A 214 -17.08 -20.46 7.09
N LEU A 215 -16.36 -19.62 7.84
CA LEU A 215 -15.78 -19.96 9.14
C LEU A 215 -16.57 -19.29 10.27
N GLN A 216 -17.49 -20.04 10.88
CA GLN A 216 -18.31 -19.54 11.98
C GLN A 216 -17.96 -20.22 13.29
N ALA A 217 -17.65 -19.41 14.31
CA ALA A 217 -17.57 -19.92 15.66
C ALA A 217 -18.97 -20.00 16.29
N SER A 218 -19.22 -21.03 17.10
CA SER A 218 -20.55 -21.33 17.66
C SER A 218 -21.11 -20.29 18.65
N ASN A 219 -20.31 -19.29 19.04
CA ASN A 219 -20.74 -18.21 19.92
C ASN A 219 -20.11 -16.86 19.52
N THR A 220 -20.69 -15.77 20.01
CA THR A 220 -20.34 -14.38 19.62
C THR A 220 -18.95 -13.91 20.06
N ASN A 221 -18.31 -14.62 21.00
CA ASN A 221 -17.00 -14.24 21.55
C ASN A 221 -15.84 -15.07 21.00
N ARG A 222 -16.08 -15.88 19.97
CA ARG A 222 -15.06 -16.72 19.33
C ARG A 222 -14.87 -16.31 17.88
N TYR A 223 -13.67 -16.56 17.39
CA TYR A 223 -13.26 -16.17 16.05
C TYR A 223 -13.27 -17.39 15.12
N GLY A 224 -13.76 -17.20 13.90
CA GLY A 224 -13.33 -18.02 12.77
C GLY A 224 -11.89 -17.66 12.44
N LYS A 225 -11.03 -18.66 12.25
CA LYS A 225 -9.58 -18.44 12.08
C LYS A 225 -9.03 -19.27 10.93
N ILE A 226 -8.15 -18.67 10.15
CA ILE A 226 -7.22 -19.36 9.24
C ILE A 226 -5.82 -19.13 9.80
N TYR A 227 -5.11 -20.23 10.09
CA TYR A 227 -3.75 -20.21 10.59
C TYR A 227 -2.78 -20.50 9.44
N PHE A 228 -1.66 -19.78 9.40
CA PHE A 228 -0.61 -19.93 8.40
C PHE A 228 0.69 -20.32 9.10
N SER A 229 1.40 -21.35 8.63
CA SER A 229 2.67 -21.85 9.19
C SER A 229 2.62 -22.32 10.66
N ASP A 230 2.24 -21.44 11.59
CA ASP A 230 2.15 -21.63 13.03
C ASP A 230 0.85 -21.00 13.61
N LYS A 231 0.80 -20.83 14.93
CA LYS A 231 -0.35 -20.24 15.63
C LYS A 231 -0.30 -18.73 15.77
N ASN A 232 0.74 -18.09 15.24
CA ASN A 232 1.03 -16.67 15.36
C ASN A 232 0.68 -15.89 14.09
N HIS A 233 0.59 -16.56 12.94
CA HIS A 233 0.16 -15.94 11.68
C HIS A 233 -1.29 -16.32 11.38
N ILE A 234 -2.21 -15.36 11.53
CA ILE A 234 -3.64 -15.66 11.56
C ILE A 234 -4.44 -14.61 10.77
N ILE A 235 -5.43 -15.07 10.01
CA ILE A 235 -6.58 -14.26 9.60
C ILE A 235 -7.76 -14.65 10.49
N SER A 236 -8.36 -13.68 11.18
CA SER A 236 -9.46 -13.96 12.10
C SER A 236 -10.59 -12.94 12.03
N ALA A 237 -11.81 -13.42 12.26
CA ALA A 237 -13.00 -12.59 12.35
C ALA A 237 -13.99 -13.19 13.36
N LYS A 238 -14.79 -12.34 14.01
CA LYS A 238 -15.89 -12.77 14.90
C LYS A 238 -17.17 -12.01 14.57
N PRO A 239 -18.37 -12.52 14.95
CA PRO A 239 -19.60 -11.76 14.80
C PRO A 239 -19.52 -10.38 15.47
N ASN A 240 -19.93 -9.32 14.75
CA ASN A 240 -19.86 -7.92 15.21
C ASN A 240 -18.46 -7.43 15.61
N GLY A 241 -17.39 -8.10 15.16
CA GLY A 241 -16.02 -7.68 15.38
C GLY A 241 -15.26 -7.45 14.09
N ASN A 242 -14.05 -6.92 14.24
CA ASN A 242 -13.16 -6.58 13.14
C ASN A 242 -12.53 -7.84 12.51
N ILE A 243 -12.12 -7.70 11.26
CA ILE A 243 -11.25 -8.68 10.61
C ILE A 243 -9.80 -8.29 10.94
N LYS A 244 -9.01 -9.26 11.40
CA LYS A 244 -7.62 -9.04 11.83
C LYS A 244 -6.65 -9.91 11.05
N PHE A 245 -5.53 -9.32 10.67
CA PHE A 245 -4.34 -9.97 10.13
C PHE A 245 -3.22 -9.84 11.15
N GLU A 246 -2.93 -10.94 11.82
CA GLU A 246 -2.00 -10.99 12.96
C GLU A 246 -0.74 -11.78 12.58
N THR A 247 0.41 -11.30 13.06
CA THR A 247 1.72 -11.97 12.99
C THR A 247 2.29 -12.12 14.41
N GLU A 248 3.45 -12.78 14.54
CA GLU A 248 4.11 -13.07 15.83
C GLU A 248 4.32 -11.84 16.72
N THR A 249 4.68 -10.70 16.13
CA THR A 249 4.85 -9.43 16.84
C THR A 249 3.67 -8.52 16.55
N GLY A 250 2.56 -8.70 17.27
CA GLY A 250 1.46 -7.74 17.46
C GLY A 250 1.06 -6.82 16.28
N GLN A 251 -0.13 -7.09 15.76
CA GLN A 251 -0.99 -6.22 14.91
C GLN A 251 -0.38 -5.73 13.59
N GLY A 252 -0.62 -6.51 12.52
CA GLY A 252 -0.43 -6.07 11.14
C GLY A 252 -1.56 -5.15 10.68
N PHE A 253 -2.62 -5.74 10.12
CA PHE A 253 -3.78 -5.00 9.59
C PHE A 253 -5.06 -5.32 10.37
N GLU A 254 -5.83 -4.28 10.69
CA GLU A 254 -7.17 -4.40 11.27
C GLU A 254 -8.20 -3.67 10.43
N PHE A 255 -9.29 -4.35 10.07
CA PHE A 255 -10.39 -3.79 9.29
C PHE A 255 -11.61 -3.58 10.20
N SER A 256 -11.99 -2.33 10.40
CA SER A 256 -13.02 -1.90 11.36
C SER A 256 -13.96 -0.88 10.72
N ASN A 257 -15.24 -1.21 10.54
CA ASN A 257 -16.25 -0.30 9.98
C ASN A 257 -15.86 0.38 8.64
N GLY A 258 -15.07 -0.30 7.80
CA GLY A 258 -14.56 0.24 6.53
C GLY A 258 -13.20 0.94 6.62
N ASN A 259 -12.69 1.16 7.83
CA ASN A 259 -11.36 1.71 8.09
C ASN A 259 -10.30 0.61 8.15
N VAL A 260 -9.06 0.97 7.80
CA VAL A 260 -7.87 0.14 7.90
C VAL A 260 -6.93 0.71 8.96
N GLY A 261 -6.68 -0.06 10.01
CA GLY A 261 -5.65 0.23 11.01
C GLY A 261 -4.36 -0.53 10.71
N ILE A 262 -3.22 0.18 10.75
CA ILE A 262 -1.88 -0.42 10.71
C ILE A 262 -1.19 -0.06 12.03
N GLY A 263 -0.87 -1.05 12.86
CA GLY A 263 -0.33 -0.82 14.21
C GLY A 263 -1.35 -0.31 15.24
N THR A 264 -2.60 -0.08 14.85
CA THR A 264 -3.71 0.35 15.74
C THR A 264 -4.91 -0.57 15.64
N SER A 265 -5.57 -0.84 16.79
CA SER A 265 -6.79 -1.67 16.85
C SER A 265 -8.10 -0.89 16.81
N ASN A 266 -8.04 0.44 16.77
CA ASN A 266 -9.23 1.29 16.78
C ASN A 266 -9.07 2.44 15.78
N PRO A 267 -8.96 2.14 14.47
CA PRO A 267 -8.71 3.17 13.46
C PRO A 267 -9.85 4.19 13.42
N THR A 268 -9.54 5.46 13.63
CA THR A 268 -10.54 6.57 13.58
C THR A 268 -10.78 7.08 12.18
N ASP A 269 -9.77 6.97 11.33
CA ASP A 269 -9.77 7.42 9.95
C ASP A 269 -9.75 6.23 8.98
N THR A 270 -10.10 6.47 7.71
CA THR A 270 -10.16 5.39 6.69
C THR A 270 -8.85 4.62 6.57
N LEU A 271 -7.72 5.31 6.75
CA LEU A 271 -6.40 4.71 6.96
C LEU A 271 -5.76 5.37 8.18
N ASP A 272 -5.59 4.61 9.24
CA ASP A 272 -4.96 5.06 10.49
C ASP A 272 -3.70 4.22 10.74
N VAL A 273 -2.56 4.89 10.87
CA VAL A 273 -1.25 4.27 10.95
C VAL A 273 -0.56 4.73 12.22
N ASP A 274 -0.43 3.83 13.20
CA ASP A 274 0.40 4.05 14.39
C ASP A 274 1.85 3.68 14.06
N GLY A 275 2.57 4.62 13.43
CA GLY A 275 3.95 4.44 13.02
C GLY A 275 4.41 5.36 11.90
N THR A 276 5.62 5.12 11.40
CA THR A 276 6.18 5.90 10.28
C THR A 276 5.68 5.39 8.93
N ILE A 277 5.19 6.31 8.09
CA ILE A 277 4.88 6.03 6.69
C ILE A 277 6.10 6.35 5.82
N ARG A 278 6.57 5.37 5.04
CA ARG A 278 7.66 5.56 4.06
C ARG A 278 7.12 5.39 2.64
N VAL A 279 7.19 6.46 1.85
CA VAL A 279 6.88 6.45 0.41
C VAL A 279 8.21 6.48 -0.37
N ARG A 280 8.42 5.55 -1.31
CA ARG A 280 9.67 5.45 -2.09
C ARG A 280 9.65 6.25 -3.40
N ASP A 281 8.48 6.33 -4.01
CA ASP A 281 8.24 7.10 -5.24
C ASP A 281 7.40 8.35 -4.88
N ASN A 282 6.34 8.64 -5.64
CA ASN A 282 5.50 9.82 -5.43
C ASN A 282 4.30 9.55 -4.53
N ALA A 283 3.99 10.50 -3.63
CA ALA A 283 2.72 10.56 -2.93
C ALA A 283 1.81 11.59 -3.62
N ARG A 284 0.66 11.15 -4.17
CA ARG A 284 -0.32 12.03 -4.80
C ARG A 284 -1.54 12.17 -3.89
N PHE A 285 -1.93 13.42 -3.62
CA PHE A 285 -3.12 13.76 -2.85
C PHE A 285 -4.00 14.68 -3.71
N ASP A 286 -5.23 14.23 -4.02
CA ASP A 286 -6.21 15.04 -4.77
C ASP A 286 -7.02 15.97 -3.84
N GLY A 287 -6.93 15.75 -2.52
CA GLY A 287 -7.57 16.56 -1.47
C GLY A 287 -6.55 17.28 -0.59
N ASN A 288 -6.99 17.68 0.60
CA ASN A 288 -6.14 18.39 1.56
C ASN A 288 -5.18 17.41 2.27
N VAL A 289 -3.97 17.86 2.56
CA VAL A 289 -2.94 17.17 3.33
C VAL A 289 -2.75 17.90 4.65
N GLY A 290 -3.13 17.25 5.74
CA GLY A 290 -2.92 17.72 7.11
C GLY A 290 -1.76 17.00 7.79
N ILE A 291 -0.89 17.74 8.49
CA ILE A 291 0.16 17.18 9.37
C ILE A 291 -0.07 17.74 10.78
N GLY A 292 -0.45 16.86 11.71
CA GLY A 292 -0.74 17.23 13.11
C GLY A 292 -2.11 17.86 13.37
N THR A 293 -2.97 17.97 12.34
CA THR A 293 -4.28 18.62 12.40
C THR A 293 -5.40 17.68 11.95
N THR A 294 -6.63 17.96 12.43
CA THR A 294 -7.88 17.37 11.92
C THR A 294 -8.78 18.42 11.22
N ILE A 295 -8.32 19.68 11.17
CA ILE A 295 -9.05 20.79 10.55
C ILE A 295 -8.29 21.22 9.29
N HIS A 296 -8.98 21.22 8.14
CA HIS A 296 -8.34 21.42 6.84
C HIS A 296 -8.98 22.59 6.11
N ASN A 297 -8.54 23.83 6.41
CA ASN A 297 -9.00 25.03 5.72
C ASN A 297 -8.20 25.34 4.43
N THR A 298 -7.09 24.62 4.21
CA THR A 298 -6.21 24.74 3.03
C THR A 298 -5.80 23.35 2.51
N THR A 299 -5.26 23.30 1.29
CA THR A 299 -4.79 22.06 0.65
C THR A 299 -3.55 21.45 1.29
N PHE A 300 -2.69 22.26 1.92
CA PHE A 300 -1.58 21.79 2.75
C PHE A 300 -1.58 22.56 4.07
N HIS A 301 -1.73 21.86 5.19
CA HIS A 301 -1.84 22.44 6.53
C HIS A 301 -0.96 21.67 7.52
N ILE A 302 -0.03 22.37 8.19
CA ILE A 302 0.77 21.83 9.29
C ILE A 302 0.37 22.56 10.58
N GLU A 303 -0.14 21.83 11.56
CA GLU A 303 -0.53 22.37 12.87
C GLU A 303 0.02 21.45 13.96
N THR A 304 1.03 21.90 14.70
CA THR A 304 1.62 21.17 15.83
C THR A 304 2.13 22.20 16.85
N ASP A 305 2.61 21.76 18.02
CA ASP A 305 3.19 22.66 19.03
C ASP A 305 4.43 23.43 18.52
N GLN A 306 5.18 22.84 17.59
CA GLN A 306 6.41 23.40 16.99
C GLN A 306 6.44 23.05 15.49
N PRO A 307 5.57 23.67 14.66
CA PRO A 307 5.45 23.33 13.25
C PRO A 307 6.73 23.73 12.52
N SER A 308 7.35 22.78 11.84
CA SER A 308 8.55 23.02 11.05
C SER A 308 8.54 22.16 9.79
N MET A 309 9.11 22.70 8.71
CA MET A 309 9.31 22.01 7.44
C MET A 309 10.78 22.17 7.07
N GLN A 310 11.49 21.04 6.95
CA GLN A 310 12.89 21.04 6.53
C GLN A 310 12.98 20.67 5.06
N LEU A 311 13.57 21.56 4.28
CA LEU A 311 13.99 21.30 2.91
C LEU A 311 15.51 21.18 2.89
N ARG A 312 16.02 20.03 2.47
CA ARG A 312 17.45 19.74 2.44
C ARG A 312 17.79 18.95 1.18
N SER A 313 18.68 19.50 0.35
CA SER A 313 19.31 18.72 -0.71
C SER A 313 20.37 17.77 -0.12
N LEU A 314 20.41 16.53 -0.62
CA LEU A 314 21.42 15.53 -0.30
C LEU A 314 22.53 15.44 -1.37
N THR A 315 22.36 16.18 -2.47
CA THR A 315 23.24 16.27 -3.63
C THR A 315 23.80 17.70 -3.73
N GLN A 316 24.96 17.86 -4.38
CA GLN A 316 25.54 19.19 -4.61
C GLN A 316 24.87 19.84 -5.81
N ASN A 317 24.62 21.16 -5.73
CA ASN A 317 24.11 22.01 -6.80
C ASN A 317 22.65 21.74 -7.21
N ASP A 318 21.70 21.73 -6.27
CA ASP A 318 20.27 21.73 -6.61
C ASP A 318 19.55 22.91 -5.95
N TYR A 319 18.50 23.42 -6.59
CA TYR A 319 17.55 24.33 -5.94
C TYR A 319 16.95 23.65 -4.70
N ASN A 320 16.99 24.36 -3.58
CA ASN A 320 16.38 23.88 -2.35
C ASN A 320 15.49 24.97 -1.78
N GLY A 321 14.18 24.84 -1.98
CA GLY A 321 13.23 25.89 -1.63
C GLY A 321 11.78 25.54 -1.94
N LEU A 322 10.91 26.46 -1.60
CA LEU A 322 9.48 26.40 -1.92
C LEU A 322 9.22 27.17 -3.23
N PHE A 323 8.65 26.46 -4.21
CA PHE A 323 8.14 27.05 -5.44
C PHE A 323 6.62 27.24 -5.32
N ILE A 324 6.14 28.45 -5.59
CA ILE A 324 4.72 28.78 -5.65
C ILE A 324 4.42 29.27 -7.07
N ASN A 325 3.77 28.40 -7.84
CA ASN A 325 3.46 28.67 -9.24
C ASN A 325 1.98 29.02 -9.38
N HIS A 326 1.70 30.11 -10.08
CA HIS A 326 0.35 30.57 -10.38
C HIS A 326 0.24 30.90 -11.86
N SER A 327 -0.68 30.23 -12.57
CA SER A 327 -0.91 30.46 -14.00
C SER A 327 -2.29 31.09 -14.19
N VAL A 328 -2.33 32.29 -14.78
CA VAL A 328 -3.58 32.97 -15.15
C VAL A 328 -3.38 33.63 -16.51
N GLY A 329 -4.27 33.34 -17.46
CA GLY A 329 -4.40 34.11 -18.69
C GLY A 329 -3.19 34.09 -19.62
N GLY A 330 -2.35 33.05 -19.57
CA GLY A 330 -1.20 32.87 -20.47
C GLY A 330 0.16 33.26 -19.89
N GLY A 331 0.20 33.91 -18.72
CA GLY A 331 1.44 34.15 -17.98
C GLY A 331 1.56 33.22 -16.77
N GLN A 332 2.76 32.69 -16.52
CA GLN A 332 3.09 31.96 -15.30
C GLN A 332 3.86 32.88 -14.35
N PHE A 333 3.31 33.06 -13.15
CA PHE A 333 3.99 33.70 -12.03
C PHE A 333 4.63 32.61 -11.18
N GLU A 334 5.94 32.66 -11.06
CA GLU A 334 6.69 31.76 -10.20
C GLU A 334 7.29 32.56 -9.06
N TRP A 335 7.03 32.13 -7.83
CA TRP A 335 7.68 32.65 -6.63
C TRP A 335 8.58 31.57 -6.06
N PHE A 336 9.83 31.93 -5.81
CA PHE A 336 10.81 31.07 -5.20
C PHE A 336 11.27 31.65 -3.87
N VAL A 337 11.27 30.81 -2.84
CA VAL A 337 11.88 31.09 -1.54
C VAL A 337 12.82 29.96 -1.19
N GLY A 338 14.12 30.21 -1.20
CA GLY A 338 15.12 29.19 -0.91
C GLY A 338 16.53 29.55 -1.31
N THR A 339 17.37 28.53 -1.48
CA THR A 339 18.75 28.65 -1.93
C THR A 339 18.83 28.28 -3.43
N PRO A 340 19.40 29.13 -4.29
CA PRO A 340 19.56 28.83 -5.70
C PRO A 340 20.57 27.69 -5.94
N GLU A 341 20.58 27.15 -7.14
CA GLU A 341 21.52 26.13 -7.57
C GLU A 341 22.98 26.60 -7.43
N GLY A 342 23.84 25.79 -6.79
CA GLY A 342 25.30 25.99 -6.79
C GLY A 342 25.89 26.95 -5.74
N ASP A 343 25.06 27.75 -5.06
CA ASP A 343 25.54 28.79 -4.13
C ASP A 343 25.15 28.51 -2.66
N ALA A 344 26.00 27.77 -1.95
CA ALA A 344 25.85 27.56 -0.51
C ALA A 344 26.00 28.89 0.25
N GLY A 345 24.94 29.35 0.93
CA GLY A 345 24.96 30.59 1.73
C GLY A 345 24.16 31.76 1.16
N LYS A 346 23.49 31.57 0.02
CA LYS A 346 22.54 32.56 -0.53
C LYS A 346 21.10 32.17 -0.18
N PHE A 347 20.35 33.12 0.37
CA PHE A 347 18.90 33.03 0.52
C PHE A 347 18.25 34.04 -0.43
N MET A 348 17.31 33.60 -1.24
CA MET A 348 16.66 34.42 -2.25
C MET A 348 15.15 34.39 -2.09
N ILE A 349 14.54 35.56 -2.29
CA ILE A 349 13.12 35.71 -2.57
C ILE A 349 13.02 36.36 -3.95
N ALA A 350 12.61 35.57 -4.92
CA ALA A 350 12.47 36.03 -6.30
C ALA A 350 11.06 35.74 -6.80
N SER A 351 10.57 36.62 -7.67
CA SER A 351 9.35 36.41 -8.42
C SER A 351 9.64 36.64 -9.89
N GLN A 352 9.13 35.78 -10.75
CA GLN A 352 9.27 35.87 -12.20
C GLN A 352 7.90 35.88 -12.87
N VAL A 353 7.82 36.52 -14.03
CA VAL A 353 6.76 36.32 -15.03
C VAL A 353 7.42 35.74 -16.26
N THR A 354 7.11 34.49 -16.60
CA THR A 354 7.61 33.85 -17.83
C THR A 354 6.47 33.45 -18.76
N ASP A 355 6.73 33.58 -20.06
CA ASP A 355 5.88 33.01 -21.11
C ASP A 355 6.39 31.63 -21.59
N THR A 356 7.56 31.17 -21.12
CA THR A 356 8.22 29.94 -21.59
C THR A 356 8.96 29.18 -20.49
N HIS A 357 8.67 27.89 -20.36
CA HIS A 357 9.15 26.90 -19.38
C HIS A 357 10.68 26.60 -19.36
N GLN A 358 11.59 27.58 -19.31
CA GLN A 358 13.02 27.29 -19.13
C GLN A 358 13.67 28.16 -18.07
N GLU A 359 14.01 27.52 -16.95
CA GLU A 359 14.84 28.07 -15.89
C GLU A 359 16.31 28.08 -16.35
N THR A 360 16.94 29.27 -16.40
CA THR A 360 18.39 29.36 -16.33
C THR A 360 18.79 30.24 -15.16
N THR A 361 19.96 29.97 -14.55
CA THR A 361 20.58 30.79 -13.50
C THR A 361 20.77 32.27 -13.90
N ALA A 362 20.67 32.59 -15.19
CA ALA A 362 20.73 33.96 -15.71
C ALA A 362 19.39 34.73 -15.59
N ASP A 363 18.26 34.05 -15.42
CA ASP A 363 16.93 34.69 -15.48
C ASP A 363 16.39 35.13 -14.10
N ILE A 364 17.08 34.75 -13.02
CA ILE A 364 16.88 35.26 -11.65
C ILE A 364 17.66 36.60 -11.44
N ALA A 365 18.30 37.13 -12.49
CA ALA A 365 19.05 38.39 -12.44
C ALA A 365 18.23 39.63 -12.07
N ASN A 366 16.89 39.54 -12.03
CA ASN A 366 15.99 40.57 -11.49
C ASN A 366 15.41 40.18 -10.12
N ALA A 367 16.21 39.55 -9.26
CA ALA A 367 15.77 39.16 -7.92
C ALA A 367 15.25 40.39 -7.15
N GLY A 368 14.00 40.31 -6.68
CA GLY A 368 13.41 41.37 -5.86
C GLY A 368 14.18 41.57 -4.56
N PHE A 369 14.62 40.47 -3.93
CA PHE A 369 15.35 40.50 -2.66
C PHE A 369 16.33 39.31 -2.55
N VAL A 370 17.59 39.62 -2.23
CA VAL A 370 18.66 38.63 -2.06
C VAL A 370 19.39 38.88 -0.75
N ILE A 371 19.66 37.81 -0.01
CA ILE A 371 20.56 37.80 1.13
C ILE A 371 21.72 36.84 0.81
N GLU A 372 22.95 37.32 0.92
CA GLU A 372 24.15 36.51 0.67
C GLU A 372 25.11 36.58 1.85
N LEU A 373 25.60 35.40 2.27
CA LEU A 373 26.67 35.31 3.27
C LEU A 373 28.00 35.75 2.64
N ILE A 374 28.76 36.58 3.35
CA ILE A 374 30.11 36.94 2.92
C ILE A 374 31.06 35.78 3.24
N GLU A 375 31.50 35.02 2.24
CA GLU A 375 32.50 33.97 2.44
C GLU A 375 33.81 34.54 2.99
N GLY A 376 34.31 33.95 4.09
CA GLY A 376 35.62 34.27 4.66
C GLY A 376 35.67 35.45 5.64
N ALA A 377 34.55 36.11 5.95
CA ALA A 377 34.50 37.12 7.01
C ALA A 377 34.43 36.45 8.39
N THR A 378 35.32 36.82 9.31
CA THR A 378 35.30 36.36 10.72
C THR A 378 34.17 36.98 11.53
N ASP A 379 33.45 37.95 10.95
CA ASP A 379 32.26 38.59 11.50
C ASP A 379 31.11 38.31 10.53
N ASP A 380 30.06 37.60 10.98
CA ASP A 380 28.87 37.15 10.23
C ASP A 380 28.05 38.31 9.60
N LYS A 381 28.64 39.05 8.67
CA LYS A 381 27.98 40.14 7.96
C LYS A 381 27.30 39.57 6.71
N TRP A 382 26.03 39.87 6.56
CA TRP A 382 25.21 39.48 5.41
C TRP A 382 25.09 40.65 4.45
N LYS A 383 25.18 40.38 3.15
CA LYS A 383 24.87 41.35 2.10
C LYS A 383 23.39 41.26 1.74
N VAL A 384 22.73 42.39 1.59
CA VAL A 384 21.34 42.50 1.17
C VAL A 384 21.27 43.24 -0.16
N GLY A 385 20.66 42.59 -1.15
CA GLY A 385 20.43 43.12 -2.48
C GLY A 385 18.94 43.34 -2.70
N ILE A 386 18.55 44.54 -3.15
CA ILE A 386 17.17 44.85 -3.53
C ILE A 386 17.17 45.24 -5.01
N GLY A 387 16.49 44.43 -5.83
CA GLY A 387 16.47 44.58 -7.29
C GLY A 387 17.81 44.30 -7.96
N THR A 388 18.77 43.71 -7.25
CA THR A 388 20.11 43.37 -7.77
C THR A 388 20.74 42.24 -6.96
N SER A 389 21.52 41.40 -7.65
CA SER A 389 22.45 40.43 -7.07
C SER A 389 23.92 40.84 -7.29
N ASP A 390 24.18 41.99 -7.91
CA ASP A 390 25.52 42.54 -8.10
C ASP A 390 25.94 43.35 -6.86
N PHE A 391 26.65 42.68 -5.96
CA PHE A 391 27.10 43.27 -4.71
C PHE A 391 28.39 44.06 -4.87
N GLN A 392 28.32 45.36 -4.60
CA GLN A 392 29.50 46.22 -4.58
C GLN A 392 30.41 45.88 -3.39
N GLU A 393 31.71 45.78 -3.64
CA GLU A 393 32.70 45.46 -2.61
C GLU A 393 32.72 46.53 -1.50
N GLY A 394 32.73 46.10 -0.25
CA GLY A 394 32.68 46.99 0.92
C GLY A 394 31.27 47.46 1.34
N TYR A 395 30.23 47.14 0.58
CA TYR A 395 28.83 47.50 0.90
C TYR A 395 28.03 46.29 1.37
N ILE A 396 27.27 46.46 2.46
CA ILE A 396 26.34 45.44 2.98
C ILE A 396 24.92 45.56 2.41
N LEU A 397 24.57 46.70 1.81
CA LEU A 397 23.27 46.95 1.20
C LEU A 397 23.47 47.56 -0.19
N THR A 398 22.99 46.88 -1.22
CA THR A 398 22.98 47.37 -2.61
C THR A 398 21.55 47.45 -3.10
N ILE A 399 21.14 48.62 -3.60
CA ILE A 399 19.79 48.85 -4.12
C ILE A 399 19.90 49.33 -5.55
N ALA A 400 19.36 48.56 -6.50
CA ALA A 400 19.20 49.00 -7.88
C ALA A 400 17.88 49.76 -8.04
N GLY A 401 17.87 51.04 -7.65
CA GLY A 401 16.67 51.87 -7.73
C GLY A 401 16.75 53.14 -6.90
N LYS A 402 15.61 53.84 -6.80
CA LYS A 402 15.47 55.04 -5.96
C LYS A 402 14.99 54.65 -4.57
N VAL A 403 15.58 55.26 -3.54
CA VAL A 403 15.16 55.10 -2.15
C VAL A 403 14.38 56.33 -1.72
N ILE A 404 13.20 56.12 -1.13
CA ILE A 404 12.46 57.14 -0.38
C ILE A 404 12.61 56.78 1.09
N ALA A 405 13.06 57.72 1.91
CA ALA A 405 13.22 57.56 3.36
C ALA A 405 12.71 58.81 4.07
N GLU A 406 12.09 58.63 5.24
CA GLU A 406 11.70 59.75 6.11
C GLU A 406 12.95 60.40 6.76
N GLU A 407 13.92 59.59 7.17
CA GLU A 407 15.19 60.05 7.74
C GLU A 407 16.32 59.06 7.42
N VAL A 408 17.55 59.56 7.25
CA VAL A 408 18.78 58.76 7.15
C VAL A 408 19.81 59.33 8.11
N ARG A 409 20.18 58.56 9.13
CA ARG A 409 21.31 58.89 10.01
C ARG A 409 22.60 58.37 9.39
N ILE A 410 23.60 59.24 9.29
CA ILE A 410 24.93 58.90 8.79
C ILE A 410 25.91 58.96 9.95
N GLU A 411 26.52 57.85 10.30
CA GLU A 411 27.61 57.79 11.28
C GLU A 411 28.94 57.77 10.52
N HIS A 412 29.58 58.94 10.39
CA HIS A 412 30.86 59.09 9.70
C HIS A 412 31.89 59.71 10.64
N PRO A 413 32.71 58.89 11.33
CA PRO A 413 33.50 59.34 12.49
C PRO A 413 34.65 60.30 12.17
N ASP A 414 35.19 60.29 10.95
CA ASP A 414 36.50 60.91 10.71
C ASP A 414 36.47 62.34 10.15
N GLN A 415 35.31 62.84 9.68
CA GLN A 415 35.23 64.14 8.96
C GLN A 415 33.87 64.83 9.11
N TRP A 416 33.47 65.10 10.36
CA TRP A 416 32.34 65.99 10.68
C TRP A 416 32.93 67.23 11.37
N TYR A 417 33.02 68.35 10.67
CA TYR A 417 33.98 69.44 10.91
C TYR A 417 33.40 70.50 11.84
N ASP A 418 34.30 70.96 12.71
CA ASP A 418 34.24 72.11 13.64
C ASP A 418 35.66 72.76 13.70
N PHE A 419 36.65 72.12 13.07
CA PHE A 419 38.07 72.50 13.11
C PHE A 419 38.39 73.76 12.30
N VAL A 420 37.45 74.22 11.45
CA VAL A 420 37.60 75.48 10.71
C VAL A 420 37.69 76.66 11.68
N PHE A 421 37.14 76.52 12.89
CA PHE A 421 37.20 77.53 13.94
C PHE A 421 38.43 77.42 14.85
N ASP A 422 39.32 76.45 14.64
CA ASP A 422 40.53 76.30 15.46
C ASP A 422 41.50 77.49 15.24
N GLU A 423 42.22 77.89 16.30
CA GLU A 423 43.12 79.07 16.29
C GLU A 423 44.26 78.99 15.25
N GLY A 424 44.54 77.79 14.72
CA GLY A 424 45.57 77.54 13.71
C GLY A 424 45.03 77.32 12.29
N TYR A 425 43.74 77.47 12.03
CA TYR A 425 43.16 77.27 10.71
C TYR A 425 43.61 78.37 9.73
N ASP A 426 44.34 77.99 8.68
CA ASP A 426 44.75 78.91 7.62
C ASP A 426 43.59 79.13 6.64
N LEU A 427 42.74 80.12 6.97
CA LEU A 427 41.64 80.52 6.10
C LEU A 427 42.20 81.03 4.76
N PRO A 428 41.87 80.40 3.61
CA PRO A 428 42.40 80.81 2.32
C PRO A 428 42.10 82.29 2.05
N LYS A 429 43.01 83.02 1.41
CA LYS A 429 42.69 84.40 1.01
C LYS A 429 41.67 84.39 -0.12
N LEU A 430 40.71 85.32 -0.09
CA LEU A 430 39.68 85.43 -1.14
C LEU A 430 40.28 85.63 -2.55
N THR A 431 41.47 86.23 -2.65
CA THR A 431 42.20 86.37 -3.93
C THR A 431 42.69 85.04 -4.49
N ASP A 432 43.12 84.13 -3.61
CA ASP A 432 43.63 82.82 -3.98
C ASP A 432 42.46 81.89 -4.33
N LEU A 433 41.36 82.02 -3.58
CA LEU A 433 40.10 81.33 -3.87
C LEU A 433 39.50 81.76 -5.24
N ASP A 434 39.49 83.06 -5.56
CA ASP A 434 39.05 83.57 -6.87
C ASP A 434 39.89 83.00 -8.02
N SER A 435 41.21 82.94 -7.84
CA SER A 435 42.13 82.35 -8.81
C SER A 435 41.85 80.86 -9.03
N TYR A 436 41.63 80.11 -7.94
CA TYR A 436 41.29 78.69 -8.00
C TYR A 436 39.98 78.44 -8.74
N ILE A 437 38.92 79.19 -8.42
CA ILE A 437 37.60 79.03 -9.06
C ILE A 437 37.68 79.35 -10.55
N LYS A 438 38.43 80.38 -10.94
CA LYS A 438 38.62 80.74 -12.36
C LYS A 438 39.29 79.61 -13.15
N GLN A 439 40.24 78.90 -12.54
CA GLN A 439 40.98 77.79 -13.14
C GLN A 439 40.18 76.47 -13.14
N ASN A 440 39.64 76.07 -11.98
CA ASN A 440 39.12 74.72 -11.76
C ASN A 440 37.59 74.62 -11.90
N LYS A 441 36.86 75.75 -11.92
CA LYS A 441 35.39 75.81 -12.07
C LYS A 441 34.59 75.10 -10.96
N HIS A 442 35.23 74.77 -9.83
CA HIS A 442 34.57 74.31 -8.61
C HIS A 442 35.31 74.86 -7.38
N LEU A 443 34.73 74.68 -6.19
CA LEU A 443 35.38 75.05 -4.94
C LEU A 443 36.43 74.00 -4.55
N PRO A 444 37.52 74.39 -3.85
CA PRO A 444 38.46 73.43 -3.28
C PRO A 444 37.74 72.36 -2.45
N ASP A 445 38.24 71.13 -2.47
CA ASP A 445 37.69 69.94 -1.78
C ASP A 445 36.32 69.44 -2.28
N VAL A 446 35.53 70.28 -2.97
CA VAL A 446 34.24 69.87 -3.56
C VAL A 446 34.52 69.09 -4.84
N PRO A 447 33.99 67.85 -4.98
CA PRO A 447 34.21 67.05 -6.18
C PRO A 447 33.61 67.70 -7.42
N THR A 448 34.17 67.38 -8.58
CA THR A 448 33.64 67.85 -9.87
C THR A 448 32.33 67.13 -10.22
N ALA A 449 31.48 67.79 -11.02
CA ALA A 449 30.26 67.16 -11.53
C ALA A 449 30.53 65.87 -12.32
N LYS A 450 31.70 65.78 -12.99
CA LYS A 450 32.11 64.59 -13.73
C LYS A 450 32.43 63.43 -12.80
N GLU A 451 33.21 63.66 -11.74
CA GLU A 451 33.56 62.62 -10.76
C GLU A 451 32.33 62.04 -10.07
N VAL A 452 31.37 62.88 -9.68
CA VAL A 452 30.12 62.44 -9.05
C VAL A 452 29.24 61.66 -10.04
N ALA A 453 29.21 62.06 -11.31
CA ALA A 453 28.41 61.37 -12.33
C ALA A 453 28.98 59.99 -12.69
N GLU A 454 30.31 59.82 -12.67
CA GLU A 454 30.97 58.57 -13.03
C GLU A 454 30.98 57.56 -11.86
N ASN A 455 31.24 58.00 -10.63
CA ASN A 455 31.49 57.10 -9.50
C ASN A 455 30.48 57.21 -8.34
N GLY A 456 29.51 58.13 -8.44
CA GLY A 456 28.68 58.51 -7.29
C GLY A 456 29.47 59.30 -6.23
N TYR A 457 28.82 59.60 -5.11
CA TYR A 457 29.49 60.25 -3.98
C TYR A 457 28.82 59.88 -2.66
N GLU A 458 29.62 59.81 -1.59
CA GLU A 458 29.13 59.44 -0.27
C GLU A 458 28.39 60.63 0.37
N LEU A 459 27.12 60.44 0.69
CA LEU A 459 26.25 61.49 1.23
C LEU A 459 26.83 62.13 2.51
N GLY A 460 27.43 61.33 3.38
CA GLY A 460 28.10 61.80 4.60
C GLY A 460 29.27 62.73 4.31
N LYS A 461 30.17 62.34 3.40
CA LYS A 461 31.32 63.16 3.00
C LYS A 461 30.88 64.45 2.30
N MET A 462 29.84 64.39 1.45
CA MET A 462 29.33 65.60 0.77
C MET A 462 28.74 66.59 1.77
N ASN A 463 27.82 66.12 2.62
CA ASN A 463 27.28 66.95 3.71
C ASN A 463 28.41 67.48 4.58
N GLY A 464 29.48 66.68 4.72
CA GLY A 464 30.66 67.08 5.41
C GLY A 464 31.36 68.28 4.75
N ILE A 465 31.87 68.11 3.55
CA ILE A 465 32.54 69.20 2.82
C ILE A 465 31.63 70.44 2.71
N LEU A 466 30.31 70.27 2.54
CA LEU A 466 29.37 71.38 2.49
C LEU A 466 29.37 72.21 3.77
N LEU A 467 29.24 71.64 4.97
CA LEU A 467 29.26 72.47 6.18
C LEU A 467 30.69 73.00 6.49
N LYS A 468 31.79 72.37 6.01
CA LYS A 468 33.15 72.97 6.06
C LYS A 468 33.17 74.29 5.30
N LYS A 469 32.56 74.30 4.11
CA LYS A 469 32.43 75.52 3.29
C LYS A 469 31.49 76.55 3.91
N VAL A 470 30.46 76.12 4.64
CA VAL A 470 29.61 77.04 5.42
C VAL A 470 30.39 77.69 6.57
N GLU A 471 31.25 76.95 7.26
CA GLU A 471 32.10 77.49 8.34
C GLU A 471 33.15 78.47 7.81
N GLU A 472 33.84 78.13 6.71
CA GLU A 472 34.78 79.04 6.02
C GLU A 472 34.06 80.34 5.60
N LEU A 473 32.86 80.20 5.00
CA LEU A 473 32.03 81.35 4.63
C LEU A 473 31.66 82.19 5.85
N THR A 474 31.38 81.56 7.00
CA THR A 474 31.06 82.26 8.24
C THR A 474 32.25 83.09 8.74
N LEU A 475 33.48 82.57 8.67
CA LEU A 475 34.68 83.34 9.02
C LEU A 475 34.88 84.55 8.10
N TYR A 476 34.72 84.40 6.78
CA TYR A 476 34.79 85.54 5.86
C TYR A 476 33.75 86.61 6.17
N VAL A 477 32.51 86.22 6.53
CA VAL A 477 31.44 87.15 6.90
C VAL A 477 31.79 87.89 8.20
N ILE A 478 32.34 87.20 9.21
CA ILE A 478 32.79 87.82 10.46
C ILE A 478 33.92 88.83 10.19
N GLU A 479 34.90 88.46 9.36
CA GLU A 479 36.00 89.34 8.97
C GLU A 479 35.48 90.58 8.22
N GLN A 480 34.55 90.37 7.27
CA GLN A 480 33.90 91.44 6.52
C GLN A 480 33.11 92.37 7.44
N GLN A 481 32.42 91.85 8.45
CA GLN A 481 31.67 92.66 9.41
C GLN A 481 32.59 93.49 10.32
N LYS A 482 33.72 92.92 10.77
CA LYS A 482 34.77 93.67 11.47
C LYS A 482 35.31 94.81 10.61
N MET A 483 35.57 94.56 9.33
CA MET A 483 35.99 95.62 8.40
C MET A 483 34.91 96.70 8.24
N MET A 484 33.63 96.33 8.15
CA MET A 484 32.52 97.30 8.07
C MET A 484 32.38 98.13 9.34
N GLU A 485 32.57 97.55 10.53
CA GLU A 485 32.53 98.30 11.80
C GLU A 485 33.72 99.24 11.93
N GLN A 486 34.91 98.81 11.54
CA GLN A 486 36.10 99.67 11.47
C GLN A 486 35.88 100.82 10.49
N GLN A 487 35.30 100.55 9.32
CA GLN A 487 34.94 101.59 8.35
C GLN A 487 33.86 102.54 8.90
N ARG A 488 32.81 102.04 9.55
CA ARG A 488 31.78 102.88 10.19
C ARG A 488 32.35 103.72 11.32
N GLN A 489 33.28 103.18 12.10
CA GLN A 489 33.96 103.92 13.16
C GLN A 489 34.83 105.02 12.56
N ALA A 490 35.63 104.71 11.54
CA ALA A 490 36.40 105.70 10.80
C ALA A 490 35.50 106.80 10.19
N ILE A 491 34.33 106.45 9.66
CA ILE A 491 33.34 107.43 9.17
C ILE A 491 32.78 108.29 10.31
N ARG A 492 32.49 107.72 11.48
CA ARG A 492 32.03 108.47 12.66
C ARG A 492 33.09 109.42 13.19
N ASP A 493 34.33 108.97 13.27
CA ASP A 493 35.47 109.78 13.71
C ASP A 493 35.69 110.94 12.71
N GLN A 494 35.65 110.66 11.40
CA GLN A 494 35.67 111.70 10.35
C GLN A 494 34.49 112.68 10.43
N GLN A 495 33.28 112.21 10.76
CA GLN A 495 32.13 113.08 10.96
C GLN A 495 32.29 113.96 12.22
N GLY A 496 32.87 113.43 13.29
CA GLY A 496 33.22 114.19 14.49
C GLY A 496 34.25 115.29 14.20
N ASP A 497 35.31 114.96 13.45
CA ASP A 497 36.32 115.93 13.01
C ASP A 497 35.69 117.06 12.15
N ILE A 498 34.74 116.72 11.27
CA ILE A 498 34.01 117.69 10.44
C ILE A 498 33.16 118.62 11.30
N GLU A 499 32.51 118.12 12.34
CA GLU A 499 31.66 118.94 13.22
C GLU A 499 32.49 119.84 14.13
N GLU A 500 33.66 119.39 14.61
CA GLU A 500 34.62 120.22 15.34
C GLU A 500 35.24 121.32 14.44
N LEU A 501 35.46 121.01 13.16
CA LEU A 501 35.85 121.99 12.14
C LEU A 501 34.74 123.02 11.86
N LYS A 502 33.47 122.61 11.84
CA LYS A 502 32.33 123.54 11.70
C LYS A 502 32.18 124.44 12.92
N GLU A 503 32.30 123.93 14.15
CA GLU A 503 32.25 124.77 15.36
C GLU A 503 33.39 125.79 15.40
N LYS A 504 34.60 125.41 14.95
CA LYS A 504 35.71 126.37 14.77
C LYS A 504 35.40 127.44 13.72
N ILE A 505 34.72 127.09 12.64
CA ILE A 505 34.30 128.04 11.59
C ILE A 505 33.19 128.98 12.08
N ASP A 506 32.21 128.48 12.83
CA ASP A 506 31.12 129.30 13.39
C ASP A 506 31.61 130.24 14.51
N SER A 507 32.67 129.88 15.24
CA SER A 507 33.33 130.78 16.21
C SER A 507 34.16 131.91 15.58
N LEU A 508 34.34 131.88 14.26
CA LEU A 508 35.07 132.87 13.47
C LEU A 508 34.14 133.84 12.69
N GLN A 509 32.82 133.74 12.88
CA GLN A 509 31.80 134.70 12.43
C GLN A 509 31.29 135.54 13.61
#